data_AF-A0A9D6UHV3-F1
#
_entry.id   AF-A0A9D6UHV3-F1
#
_cell.length_a   1.000
_cell.length_b   1.000
_cell.length_c   1.000
_cell.angle_alpha   90.00
_cell.angle_beta   90.00
_cell.angle_gamma   90.00
#
_symmetry.space_group_name_H-M   'P 1'
#
loop_
_entity.id
_entity.type
_entity.pdbx_description
1 polymer ?
#
loop_
_entity_poly.entity_id
_entity_poly.type
_entity_poly.pdbx_seq_one_letter_code
_entity_poly.pdbx_strand_id
1 'polypeptide(L)'
;MQRRLTYTVGKDNADASPRDWFVATALATRDRLVPSCLASTKRNYREDRRRVYYLSLEFLIGRLLIDTLTNLGLTEAMRDALAELGVDLDLLRALEPDAALGNGGLGRLAACFMDSMATLEIAAMGYGIRYDHGLFRQTLKDGWQHEYPEDWLSFGNSWQFPRPEITYDVGFFGHVESSRLADGMLAHVWRPGETIVAVAYDTPVVGWRGKHVNTLRLWSARAPDALRLDAFNQGDHVGAQSEQARAEAISKVLYPSDSTPAGQELRLRQEYFFASASLQDLIRRHLRQTGDIHRLADKVAIQLNDTHPAIGVAELMRLLVDVHGVEWKEAWRITQATFSYTNHTLLPEALETWPVQLMERLLPRHMQIIYLVNAMHLDALREKGASDAATLASVSLIDERNGRHVRMGHLAFLGSHKVNGVSALHSTLVKETVFKDFHRLYPDRIVNKTNGVTFRRWLLEANPPLSRLLADTIGAGVFDE
;
A
#
# COMPACT_ATOMS: atom_id res chain seq x y z
N MET A 1 10.93 -22.82 20.37
CA MET A 1 12.21 -22.32 19.83
C MET A 1 13.12 -23.47 19.41
N GLN A 2 13.54 -24.36 20.31
CA GLN A 2 14.37 -25.54 19.98
C GLN A 2 13.88 -26.32 18.74
N ARG A 3 12.58 -26.65 18.65
CA ARG A 3 12.01 -27.30 17.45
C ARG A 3 12.30 -26.52 16.15
N ARG A 4 12.23 -25.19 16.17
CA ARG A 4 12.53 -24.34 15.01
C ARG A 4 14.03 -24.27 14.73
N LEU A 5 14.85 -24.22 15.77
CA LEU A 5 16.31 -24.29 15.65
C LEU A 5 16.74 -25.60 14.95
N THR A 6 16.24 -26.74 15.42
CA THR A 6 16.60 -28.05 14.87
C THR A 6 16.02 -28.28 13.48
N TYR A 7 14.70 -28.15 13.31
CA TYR A 7 14.03 -28.61 12.08
C TYR A 7 13.85 -27.54 11.02
N THR A 8 14.12 -26.27 11.33
CA THR A 8 14.03 -25.18 10.34
C THR A 8 15.37 -24.52 10.08
N VAL A 9 16.16 -24.26 11.13
CA VAL A 9 17.51 -23.68 10.96
C VAL A 9 18.56 -24.76 10.71
N GLY A 10 18.33 -26.00 11.19
CA GLY A 10 19.26 -27.11 11.01
C GLY A 10 20.43 -27.10 12.00
N LYS A 11 20.23 -26.55 13.20
CA LYS A 11 21.24 -26.44 14.26
C LYS A 11 20.76 -26.95 15.61
N ASP A 12 21.71 -27.26 16.49
CA ASP A 12 21.46 -27.49 17.91
C ASP A 12 21.88 -26.27 18.75
N ASN A 13 21.70 -26.36 20.07
CA ASN A 13 22.02 -25.26 20.98
C ASN A 13 23.53 -24.96 21.05
N ALA A 14 24.40 -25.94 20.82
CA ALA A 14 25.85 -25.78 20.99
C ALA A 14 26.46 -24.95 19.85
N ASP A 15 25.94 -25.11 18.63
CA ASP A 15 26.47 -24.46 17.42
C ASP A 15 25.62 -23.26 16.92
N ALA A 16 24.56 -22.91 17.64
CA ALA A 16 23.65 -21.84 17.27
C ALA A 16 24.25 -20.44 17.52
N SER A 17 24.34 -19.65 16.45
CA SER A 17 24.67 -18.22 16.54
C SER A 17 23.48 -17.41 17.08
N PRO A 18 23.69 -16.17 17.53
CA PRO A 18 22.60 -15.27 17.90
C PRO A 18 21.56 -15.08 16.78
N ARG A 19 21.99 -15.10 15.51
CA ARG A 19 21.09 -15.03 14.36
C ARG A 19 20.21 -16.27 14.22
N ASP A 20 20.76 -17.45 14.45
CA ASP A 20 20.04 -18.71 14.41
C ASP A 20 18.93 -18.72 15.48
N TRP A 21 19.25 -18.23 16.67
CA TRP A 21 18.28 -18.02 17.74
C TRP A 21 17.23 -16.98 17.39
N PHE A 22 17.60 -15.85 16.77
CA PHE A 22 16.62 -14.87 16.29
C PHE A 22 15.60 -15.51 15.32
N VAL A 23 16.08 -16.23 14.30
CA VAL A 23 15.21 -16.89 13.32
C VAL A 23 14.31 -17.93 14.00
N ALA A 24 14.88 -18.78 14.86
CA ALA A 24 14.13 -19.80 15.59
C ALA A 24 13.06 -19.20 16.50
N THR A 25 13.36 -18.09 17.17
CA THR A 25 12.43 -17.36 18.04
C THR A 25 11.34 -16.68 17.25
N ALA A 26 11.67 -15.94 16.18
CA ALA A 26 10.69 -15.29 15.31
C ALA A 26 9.70 -16.32 14.70
N LEU A 27 10.20 -17.47 14.23
CA LEU A 27 9.35 -18.54 13.70
C LEU A 27 8.50 -19.21 14.79
N ALA A 28 9.03 -19.38 16.01
CA ALA A 28 8.25 -19.90 17.13
C ALA A 28 7.14 -18.94 17.57
N THR A 29 7.41 -17.63 17.56
CA THR A 29 6.39 -16.59 17.79
C THR A 29 5.35 -16.60 16.68
N ARG A 30 5.77 -16.70 15.42
CA ARG A 30 4.88 -16.81 14.25
C ARG A 30 3.95 -18.02 14.35
N ASP A 31 4.42 -19.16 14.88
CA ASP A 31 3.57 -20.33 15.11
C ASP A 31 2.42 -20.08 16.09
N ARG A 32 2.63 -19.22 17.09
CA ARG A 32 1.58 -18.81 18.04
C ARG A 32 0.56 -17.87 17.40
N LEU A 33 1.01 -17.07 16.43
CA LEU A 33 0.20 -16.10 15.72
C LEU A 33 -0.70 -16.72 14.62
N VAL A 34 -0.21 -17.72 13.88
CA VAL A 34 -0.89 -18.29 12.71
C VAL A 34 -2.33 -18.74 12.98
N PRO A 35 -2.65 -19.44 14.10
CA PRO A 35 -4.04 -19.79 14.41
C PRO A 35 -4.97 -18.57 14.47
N SER A 36 -4.53 -17.46 15.07
CA SER A 36 -5.29 -16.21 15.13
C SER A 36 -5.46 -15.55 13.76
N CYS A 37 -4.46 -15.64 12.87
CA CYS A 37 -4.59 -15.20 11.47
C CYS A 37 -5.71 -15.94 10.74
N LEU A 38 -5.70 -17.28 10.84
CA LEU A 38 -6.68 -18.13 10.18
C LEU A 38 -8.08 -17.91 10.76
N ALA A 39 -8.20 -17.78 12.08
CA ALA A 39 -9.46 -17.49 12.76
C ALA A 39 -10.02 -16.13 12.34
N SER A 40 -9.19 -15.08 12.31
CA SER A 40 -9.59 -13.72 11.90
C SER A 40 -10.09 -13.70 10.45
N THR A 41 -9.37 -14.38 9.56
CA THR A 41 -9.76 -14.49 8.14
C THR A 41 -11.10 -15.21 8.00
N LYS A 42 -11.25 -16.40 8.60
CA LYS A 42 -12.51 -17.16 8.57
C LYS A 42 -13.68 -16.39 9.15
N ARG A 43 -13.47 -15.70 10.27
CA ARG A 43 -14.47 -14.85 10.91
C ARG A 43 -14.93 -13.72 9.98
N ASN A 44 -13.99 -13.01 9.36
CA ASN A 44 -14.30 -11.92 8.43
C ASN A 44 -15.14 -12.37 7.23
N TYR A 45 -14.94 -13.59 6.71
CA TYR A 45 -15.79 -14.16 5.66
C TYR A 45 -17.14 -14.65 6.19
N ARG A 46 -17.15 -15.38 7.31
CA ARG A 46 -18.38 -15.92 7.92
C ARG A 46 -19.37 -14.83 8.31
N GLU A 47 -18.88 -13.71 8.84
CA GLU A 47 -19.69 -12.57 9.29
C GLU A 47 -19.95 -11.55 8.17
N ASP A 48 -19.51 -11.84 6.94
CA ASP A 48 -19.72 -10.99 5.76
C ASP A 48 -19.37 -9.50 6.01
N ARG A 49 -18.25 -9.29 6.72
CA ARG A 49 -17.85 -7.97 7.20
C ARG A 49 -17.40 -7.08 6.04
N ARG A 50 -17.79 -5.80 6.07
CA ARG A 50 -17.20 -4.76 5.22
C ARG A 50 -15.71 -4.65 5.53
N ARG A 51 -14.88 -4.55 4.50
CA ARG A 51 -13.41 -4.48 4.62
C ARG A 51 -12.86 -3.13 4.23
N VAL A 52 -11.88 -2.68 5.00
CA VAL A 52 -11.07 -1.50 4.70
C VAL A 52 -9.80 -1.95 3.97
N TYR A 53 -9.50 -1.34 2.84
CA TYR A 53 -8.24 -1.51 2.12
C TYR A 53 -7.46 -0.20 2.16
N TYR A 54 -6.30 -0.22 2.80
CA TYR A 54 -5.45 0.95 2.97
C TYR A 54 -4.31 0.88 1.97
N LEU A 55 -4.34 1.73 0.94
CA LEU A 55 -3.36 1.75 -0.13
C LEU A 55 -2.31 2.81 0.18
N SER A 56 -1.05 2.39 0.32
CA SER A 56 0.07 3.30 0.54
C SER A 56 1.34 2.79 -0.13
N LEU A 57 2.13 3.71 -0.68
CA LEU A 57 3.48 3.39 -1.13
C LEU A 57 4.43 3.10 0.03
N GLU A 58 4.14 3.54 1.26
CA GLU A 58 5.03 3.30 2.38
C GLU A 58 4.36 2.74 3.63
N PHE A 59 5.08 1.83 4.30
CA PHE A 59 4.73 1.26 5.59
C PHE A 59 5.98 1.15 6.46
N LEU A 60 6.15 2.04 7.43
CA LEU A 60 7.28 1.99 8.36
C LEU A 60 6.93 1.08 9.56
N ILE A 61 6.83 -0.23 9.30
CA ILE A 61 6.40 -1.22 10.31
C ILE A 61 7.48 -1.54 11.35
N GLY A 62 8.75 -1.26 11.05
CA GLY A 62 9.89 -1.51 11.94
C GLY A 62 10.12 -2.99 12.19
N ARG A 63 10.66 -3.31 13.37
CA ARG A 63 10.92 -4.68 13.86
C ARG A 63 9.65 -5.31 14.41
N LEU A 64 9.45 -6.60 14.15
CA LEU A 64 8.19 -7.29 14.43
C LEU A 64 8.26 -8.30 15.59
N LEU A 65 9.46 -8.72 16.04
CA LEU A 65 9.57 -9.69 17.13
C LEU A 65 8.95 -9.19 18.42
N ILE A 66 9.42 -8.04 18.91
CA ILE A 66 8.92 -7.48 20.18
C ILE A 66 7.49 -6.96 20.04
N ASP A 67 7.15 -6.39 18.89
CA ASP A 67 5.78 -5.94 18.59
C ASP A 67 4.78 -7.10 18.66
N THR A 68 5.10 -8.22 18.01
CA THR A 68 4.25 -9.41 18.02
C THR A 68 4.17 -10.02 19.41
N LEU A 69 5.29 -10.14 20.12
CA LEU A 69 5.29 -10.67 21.49
C LEU A 69 4.47 -9.80 22.43
N THR A 70 4.59 -8.48 22.32
CA THR A 70 3.82 -7.50 23.11
C THR A 70 2.34 -7.64 22.79
N ASN A 71 1.97 -7.64 21.51
CA ASN A 71 0.58 -7.80 21.08
C ASN A 71 -0.02 -9.17 21.42
N LEU A 72 0.78 -10.21 21.65
CA LEU A 72 0.30 -11.51 22.13
C LEU A 72 0.33 -11.65 23.67
N GLY A 73 0.91 -10.69 24.40
CA GLY A 73 1.14 -10.79 25.84
C GLY A 73 2.17 -11.87 26.21
N LEU A 74 3.15 -12.13 25.34
CA LEU A 74 4.12 -13.22 25.48
C LEU A 74 5.56 -12.76 25.73
N THR A 75 5.81 -11.45 25.87
CA THR A 75 7.17 -10.90 26.00
C THR A 75 7.95 -11.51 27.17
N GLU A 76 7.41 -11.48 28.39
CA GLU A 76 8.10 -12.02 29.56
C GLU A 76 8.22 -13.55 29.50
N ALA A 77 7.16 -14.24 29.08
CA ALA A 77 7.20 -15.69 28.91
C ALA A 77 8.25 -16.14 27.88
N MET A 78 8.48 -15.34 26.82
CA MET A 78 9.53 -15.60 25.85
C MET A 78 10.92 -15.30 26.44
N ARG A 79 11.05 -14.22 27.22
CA ARG A 79 12.28 -13.84 27.91
C ARG A 79 12.75 -14.95 28.85
N ASP A 80 11.85 -15.46 29.70
CA ASP A 80 12.16 -16.54 30.63
C ASP A 80 12.58 -17.83 29.89
N ALA A 81 11.82 -18.20 28.86
CA ALA A 81 12.12 -19.39 28.07
C ALA A 81 13.43 -19.31 27.29
N LEU A 82 13.85 -18.11 26.86
CA LEU A 82 15.16 -17.89 26.24
C LEU A 82 16.29 -17.90 27.27
N ALA A 83 16.05 -17.37 28.47
CA ALA A 83 17.04 -17.36 29.55
C ALA A 83 17.41 -18.78 29.99
N GLU A 84 16.46 -19.72 30.05
CA GLU A 84 16.73 -21.15 30.29
C GLU A 84 17.66 -21.78 29.23
N LEU A 85 17.70 -21.18 28.04
CA LEU A 85 18.55 -21.61 26.92
C LEU A 85 19.86 -20.79 26.82
N GLY A 86 20.11 -19.90 27.78
CA GLY A 86 21.27 -19.01 27.78
C GLY A 86 21.21 -17.91 26.71
N VAL A 87 20.02 -17.54 26.25
CA VAL A 87 19.81 -16.55 25.19
C VAL A 87 19.12 -15.31 25.74
N ASP A 88 19.61 -14.13 25.39
CA ASP A 88 18.99 -12.85 25.75
C ASP A 88 18.04 -12.35 24.65
N LEU A 89 16.78 -12.11 25.01
CA LEU A 89 15.76 -11.57 24.10
C LEU A 89 16.14 -10.17 23.57
N ASP A 90 16.79 -9.33 24.37
CA ASP A 90 17.13 -7.97 23.96
C ASP A 90 18.28 -7.96 22.93
N LEU A 91 19.20 -8.93 23.01
CA LEU A 91 20.15 -9.21 21.95
C LEU A 91 19.45 -9.60 20.64
N LEU A 92 18.46 -10.50 20.70
CA LEU A 92 17.71 -10.91 19.50
C LEU A 92 16.94 -9.74 18.87
N ARG A 93 16.35 -8.87 19.69
CA ARG A 93 15.71 -7.61 19.25
C ARG A 93 16.67 -6.72 18.47
N ALA A 94 17.92 -6.63 18.89
CA ALA A 94 18.93 -5.79 18.24
C ALA A 94 19.36 -6.34 16.86
N LEU A 95 19.27 -7.66 16.66
CA LEU A 95 19.66 -8.35 15.42
C LEU A 95 18.59 -8.30 14.32
N GLU A 96 17.33 -8.04 14.67
CA GLU A 96 16.25 -7.93 13.69
C GLU A 96 16.44 -6.65 12.86
N PRO A 97 16.57 -6.75 11.52
CA PRO A 97 16.60 -5.56 10.68
C PRO A 97 15.21 -4.92 10.63
N ASP A 98 15.17 -3.58 10.61
CA ASP A 98 13.94 -2.86 10.33
C ASP A 98 13.46 -3.16 8.91
N ALA A 99 12.15 -3.35 8.73
CA ALA A 99 11.58 -3.56 7.41
C ALA A 99 11.63 -2.27 6.59
N ALA A 100 12.48 -2.24 5.56
CA ALA A 100 12.73 -1.07 4.72
C ALA A 100 11.61 -0.84 3.69
N LEU A 101 10.39 -0.58 4.19
CA LEU A 101 9.15 -0.47 3.41
C LEU A 101 8.55 0.93 3.43
N GLY A 102 9.21 1.89 4.08
CA GLY A 102 8.74 3.27 4.20
C GLY A 102 9.87 4.16 4.66
N ASN A 103 9.65 5.48 4.59
CA ASN A 103 10.66 6.45 5.00
C ASN A 103 10.17 7.33 6.17
N GLY A 104 9.04 8.01 5.97
CA GLY A 104 8.66 9.14 6.82
C GLY A 104 7.44 8.91 7.70
N GLY A 105 6.86 10.03 8.14
CA GLY A 105 5.65 10.07 8.96
C GLY A 105 4.41 9.50 8.27
N LEU A 106 4.33 9.57 6.93
CA LEU A 106 3.21 9.01 6.15
C LEU A 106 3.17 7.48 6.28
N GLY A 107 4.32 6.81 6.16
CA GLY A 107 4.45 5.36 6.29
C GLY A 107 4.37 4.88 7.73
N ARG A 108 4.84 5.69 8.69
CA ARG A 108 4.66 5.38 10.12
C ARG A 108 3.21 5.53 10.55
N LEU A 109 2.47 6.48 9.99
CA LEU A 109 1.02 6.59 10.19
C LEU A 109 0.31 5.36 9.65
N ALA A 110 0.63 4.92 8.42
CA ALA A 110 0.07 3.72 7.83
C ALA A 110 0.29 2.48 8.71
N ALA A 111 1.50 2.32 9.27
CA ALA A 111 1.81 1.25 10.21
C ALA A 111 1.00 1.35 11.52
N CYS A 112 0.88 2.55 12.11
CA CYS A 112 0.05 2.77 13.30
C CYS A 112 -1.44 2.48 13.03
N PHE A 113 -1.96 2.83 11.86
CA PHE A 113 -3.34 2.50 11.48
C PHE A 113 -3.55 1.00 11.31
N MET A 114 -2.61 0.27 10.74
CA MET A 114 -2.73 -1.19 10.63
C MET A 114 -2.79 -1.86 12.00
N ASP A 115 -1.95 -1.46 12.96
CA ASP A 115 -1.99 -1.93 14.35
C ASP A 115 -3.31 -1.57 15.05
N SER A 116 -3.77 -0.33 14.92
CA SER A 116 -5.03 0.12 15.52
C SER A 116 -6.25 -0.56 14.90
N MET A 117 -6.30 -0.74 13.58
CA MET A 117 -7.38 -1.49 12.92
C MET A 117 -7.41 -2.95 13.39
N ALA A 118 -6.24 -3.58 13.58
CA ALA A 118 -6.20 -4.93 14.14
C ALA A 118 -6.67 -4.94 15.61
N THR A 119 -6.23 -3.98 16.42
CA THR A 119 -6.62 -3.88 17.83
C THR A 119 -8.11 -3.63 18.02
N LEU A 120 -8.71 -2.77 17.20
CA LEU A 120 -10.15 -2.48 17.17
C LEU A 120 -10.96 -3.54 16.42
N GLU A 121 -10.31 -4.64 16.02
CA GLU A 121 -10.89 -5.74 15.25
C GLU A 121 -11.55 -5.30 13.94
N ILE A 122 -11.16 -4.17 13.36
CA ILE A 122 -11.61 -3.72 12.05
C ILE A 122 -11.00 -4.63 10.99
N ALA A 123 -11.86 -5.27 10.20
CA ALA A 123 -11.42 -6.11 9.09
C ALA A 123 -10.72 -5.24 8.03
N ALA A 124 -9.39 -5.27 8.02
CA ALA A 124 -8.59 -4.39 7.19
C ALA A 124 -7.43 -5.09 6.51
N MET A 125 -6.98 -4.49 5.43
CA MET A 125 -5.83 -4.95 4.69
C MET A 125 -5.01 -3.76 4.18
N GLY A 126 -3.72 -3.77 4.50
CA GLY A 126 -2.77 -2.82 3.93
C GLY A 126 -2.26 -3.36 2.59
N TYR A 127 -2.14 -2.49 1.59
CA TYR A 127 -1.51 -2.81 0.32
C TYR A 127 -0.38 -1.84 0.01
N GLY A 128 0.77 -2.38 -0.38
CA GLY A 128 1.94 -1.61 -0.81
C GLY A 128 2.89 -2.43 -1.67
N ILE A 129 4.11 -1.94 -1.84
CA ILE A 129 5.17 -2.60 -2.61
C ILE A 129 6.16 -3.26 -1.64
N ARG A 130 6.66 -4.44 -2.01
CA ARG A 130 7.73 -5.13 -1.28
C ARG A 130 9.09 -4.64 -1.80
N TYR A 131 9.57 -3.51 -1.28
CA TYR A 131 10.87 -2.97 -1.69
C TYR A 131 12.04 -3.85 -1.25
N ASP A 132 12.94 -4.15 -2.16
CA ASP A 132 14.15 -4.92 -1.86
C ASP A 132 15.14 -4.12 -0.98
N HIS A 133 15.25 -2.81 -1.21
CA HIS A 133 16.30 -1.95 -0.64
C HIS A 133 15.81 -0.68 0.07
N GLY A 134 14.50 -0.53 0.29
CA GLY A 134 13.91 0.65 0.91
C GLY A 134 14.31 1.95 0.21
N LEU A 135 14.53 3.01 1.00
CA LEU A 135 15.04 4.28 0.48
C LEU A 135 16.58 4.23 0.38
N PHE A 136 17.26 4.26 1.53
CA PHE A 136 18.69 3.99 1.68
C PHE A 136 19.03 3.85 3.17
N ARG A 137 20.15 3.17 3.45
CA ARG A 137 20.85 3.17 4.73
C ARG A 137 21.84 4.33 4.77
N GLN A 138 21.67 5.22 5.73
CA GLN A 138 22.57 6.35 5.95
C GLN A 138 23.83 5.90 6.71
N THR A 139 24.99 6.36 6.26
CA THR A 139 26.24 6.29 7.01
C THR A 139 26.92 7.66 7.00
N LEU A 140 27.63 7.99 8.08
CA LEU A 140 28.40 9.23 8.16
C LEU A 140 29.88 8.93 8.00
N LYS A 141 30.52 9.56 7.01
CA LYS A 141 31.96 9.48 6.79
C LYS A 141 32.50 10.90 6.60
N ASP A 142 33.51 11.26 7.39
CA ASP A 142 34.14 12.58 7.37
C ASP A 142 33.16 13.76 7.49
N GLY A 143 32.06 13.57 8.25
CA GLY A 143 31.01 14.57 8.44
C GLY A 143 29.95 14.62 7.33
N TRP A 144 30.07 13.80 6.28
CA TRP A 144 29.14 13.77 5.14
C TRP A 144 28.27 12.51 5.16
N GLN A 145 27.05 12.66 4.65
CA GLN A 145 26.13 11.56 4.40
C GLN A 145 26.61 10.73 3.20
N HIS A 146 26.62 9.42 3.37
CA HIS A 146 26.77 8.44 2.31
C HIS A 146 25.63 7.44 2.36
N GLU A 147 25.05 7.16 1.19
CA GLU A 147 23.83 6.37 1.01
C GLU A 147 24.19 5.00 0.45
N TYR A 148 23.69 3.95 1.11
CA TYR A 148 23.85 2.56 0.66
C TYR A 148 22.49 1.87 0.60
N PRO A 149 22.30 0.85 -0.24
CA PRO A 149 21.06 0.06 -0.23
C PRO A 149 20.81 -0.58 1.14
N GLU A 150 19.56 -0.66 1.57
CA GLU A 150 19.18 -1.50 2.71
C GLU A 150 19.29 -2.99 2.35
N ASP A 151 19.63 -3.82 3.33
CA ASP A 151 19.91 -5.25 3.17
C ASP A 151 18.98 -6.14 4.02
N TRP A 152 17.82 -5.60 4.44
CA TRP A 152 16.85 -6.25 5.33
C TRP A 152 16.30 -7.60 4.84
N LEU A 153 16.44 -7.90 3.54
CA LEU A 153 16.00 -9.14 2.90
C LEU A 153 17.14 -10.08 2.52
N SER A 154 18.40 -9.70 2.70
CA SER A 154 19.59 -10.46 2.23
C SER A 154 19.66 -11.89 2.79
N PHE A 155 18.98 -12.14 3.90
CA PHE A 155 18.96 -13.45 4.57
C PHE A 155 17.52 -13.95 4.79
N GLY A 156 16.59 -13.48 3.96
CA GLY A 156 15.16 -13.76 4.08
C GLY A 156 14.47 -12.96 5.19
N ASN A 157 13.15 -13.18 5.33
CA ASN A 157 12.32 -12.53 6.32
C ASN A 157 11.38 -13.53 7.00
N SER A 158 11.54 -13.72 8.31
CA SER A 158 10.79 -14.72 9.08
C SER A 158 9.29 -14.41 9.20
N TRP A 159 8.86 -13.18 8.94
CA TRP A 159 7.47 -12.73 9.12
C TRP A 159 6.64 -12.79 7.85
N GLN A 160 7.27 -12.81 6.68
CA GLN A 160 6.59 -12.86 5.40
C GLN A 160 6.11 -14.28 5.07
N PHE A 161 4.88 -14.37 4.57
CA PHE A 161 4.34 -15.54 3.89
C PHE A 161 4.31 -15.26 2.38
N PRO A 162 5.19 -15.87 1.57
CA PRO A 162 5.06 -15.78 0.12
C PRO A 162 3.74 -16.44 -0.31
N ARG A 163 3.05 -15.81 -1.28
CA ARG A 163 1.81 -16.30 -1.89
C ARG A 163 1.99 -16.44 -3.40
N PRO A 164 2.83 -17.37 -3.88
CA PRO A 164 3.04 -17.58 -5.30
C PRO A 164 1.76 -17.96 -6.05
N GLU A 165 0.73 -18.44 -5.35
CA GLU A 165 -0.61 -18.71 -5.87
C GLU A 165 -1.48 -17.46 -6.05
N ILE A 166 -1.00 -16.30 -5.59
CA ILE A 166 -1.68 -15.01 -5.73
C ILE A 166 -0.78 -14.10 -6.58
N THR A 167 -1.01 -14.19 -7.88
CA THR A 167 -0.35 -13.37 -8.90
C THR A 167 -1.36 -12.62 -9.74
N TYR A 168 -0.97 -11.44 -10.22
CA TYR A 168 -1.75 -10.64 -11.15
C TYR A 168 -0.86 -10.05 -12.23
N ASP A 169 -1.37 -10.06 -13.45
CA ASP A 169 -0.73 -9.40 -14.57
C ASP A 169 -1.03 -7.90 -14.53
N VAL A 170 0.01 -7.09 -14.66
CA VAL A 170 -0.09 -5.64 -14.75
C VAL A 170 0.52 -5.17 -16.06
N GLY A 171 -0.34 -4.60 -16.91
CA GLY A 171 0.04 -4.10 -18.23
C GLY A 171 0.70 -2.72 -18.19
N PHE A 172 1.58 -2.44 -19.15
CA PHE A 172 2.10 -1.11 -19.43
C PHE A 172 2.14 -0.90 -20.95
N PHE A 173 2.17 0.37 -21.37
CA PHE A 173 2.23 0.77 -22.79
C PHE A 173 1.09 0.20 -23.63
N GLY A 174 1.35 -0.04 -24.92
CA GLY A 174 0.42 -0.66 -25.85
C GLY A 174 -0.62 0.31 -26.39
N HIS A 175 -1.78 -0.21 -26.77
CA HIS A 175 -2.83 0.55 -27.46
C HIS A 175 -4.23 0.11 -27.06
N VAL A 176 -5.22 0.97 -27.31
CA VAL A 176 -6.63 0.67 -27.05
C VAL A 176 -7.34 0.37 -28.37
N GLU A 177 -7.90 -0.83 -28.46
CA GLU A 177 -8.79 -1.23 -29.55
C GLU A 177 -10.23 -0.88 -29.17
N SER A 178 -10.99 -0.37 -30.13
CA SER A 178 -12.41 -0.04 -29.92
C SER A 178 -13.26 -0.90 -30.84
N SER A 179 -14.28 -1.55 -30.29
CA SER A 179 -15.22 -2.36 -31.05
C SER A 179 -16.65 -1.98 -30.67
N ARG A 180 -17.57 -2.01 -31.63
CA ARG A 180 -18.99 -1.88 -31.34
C ARG A 180 -19.54 -3.25 -30.98
N LEU A 181 -20.15 -3.36 -29.80
CA LEU A 181 -20.89 -4.52 -29.36
C LEU A 181 -22.19 -4.67 -30.15
N ALA A 182 -22.81 -5.84 -30.05
CA ALA A 182 -24.05 -6.18 -30.77
C ALA A 182 -25.24 -5.27 -30.41
N ASP A 183 -25.22 -4.64 -29.24
CA ASP A 183 -26.20 -3.68 -28.74
C ASP A 183 -25.88 -2.22 -29.13
N GLY A 184 -24.79 -1.98 -29.87
CA GLY A 184 -24.34 -0.66 -30.30
C GLY A 184 -23.43 0.07 -29.31
N MET A 185 -23.17 -0.49 -28.12
CA MET A 185 -22.23 0.10 -27.17
C MET A 185 -20.78 -0.01 -27.66
N LEU A 186 -19.95 0.99 -27.35
CA LEU A 186 -18.52 0.98 -27.61
C LEU A 186 -17.80 0.23 -26.48
N ALA A 187 -17.22 -0.92 -26.80
CA ALA A 187 -16.31 -1.63 -25.92
C ALA A 187 -14.87 -1.23 -26.25
N HIS A 188 -14.08 -0.99 -25.20
CA HIS A 188 -12.65 -0.72 -25.31
C HIS A 188 -11.86 -1.89 -24.74
N VAL A 189 -10.86 -2.35 -25.48
CA VAL A 189 -9.94 -3.39 -25.05
C VAL A 189 -8.53 -2.82 -25.07
N TRP A 190 -7.90 -2.73 -23.91
CA TRP A 190 -6.49 -2.37 -23.83
C TRP A 190 -5.63 -3.59 -24.12
N ARG A 191 -4.71 -3.47 -25.07
CA ARG A 191 -3.66 -4.44 -25.39
C ARG A 191 -2.34 -3.90 -24.84
N PRO A 192 -1.86 -4.34 -23.66
CA PRO A 192 -0.60 -3.88 -23.12
C PRO A 192 0.57 -4.23 -24.06
N GLY A 193 1.55 -3.34 -24.14
CA GLY A 193 2.80 -3.58 -24.87
C GLY A 193 3.84 -4.30 -24.01
N GLU A 194 3.69 -4.25 -22.69
CA GLU A 194 4.50 -4.94 -21.69
C GLU A 194 3.58 -5.47 -20.59
N THR A 195 3.93 -6.61 -19.99
CA THR A 195 3.20 -7.19 -18.84
C THR A 195 4.19 -7.58 -17.75
N ILE A 196 3.89 -7.19 -16.51
CA ILE A 196 4.65 -7.53 -15.32
C ILE A 196 3.78 -8.33 -14.37
N VAL A 197 4.35 -9.35 -13.74
CA VAL A 197 3.64 -10.18 -12.77
C VAL A 197 3.83 -9.59 -11.37
N ALA A 198 2.74 -9.24 -10.71
CA ALA A 198 2.71 -8.87 -9.30
C ALA A 198 2.55 -10.12 -8.43
N VAL A 199 3.52 -10.42 -7.58
CA VAL A 199 3.49 -11.58 -6.67
C VAL A 199 3.27 -11.12 -5.23
N ALA A 200 2.28 -11.70 -4.54
CA ALA A 200 1.92 -11.29 -3.18
C ALA A 200 2.86 -11.87 -2.10
N TYR A 201 3.15 -11.04 -1.09
CA TYR A 201 3.77 -11.42 0.16
C TYR A 201 2.90 -10.87 1.31
N ASP A 202 2.47 -11.76 2.21
CA ASP A 202 1.64 -11.38 3.36
C ASP A 202 2.49 -11.25 4.62
N THR A 203 2.39 -10.10 5.30
CA THR A 203 2.90 -9.90 6.66
C THR A 203 1.70 -9.74 7.60
N PRO A 204 1.56 -10.58 8.64
CA PRO A 204 0.46 -10.44 9.60
C PRO A 204 0.67 -9.20 10.49
N VAL A 205 -0.42 -8.48 10.77
CA VAL A 205 -0.44 -7.34 11.70
C VAL A 205 -1.34 -7.70 12.88
N VAL A 206 -0.72 -7.88 14.04
CA VAL A 206 -1.37 -8.44 15.23
C VAL A 206 -2.02 -7.34 16.03
N GLY A 207 -3.32 -7.46 16.28
CA GLY A 207 -4.01 -6.58 17.20
C GLY A 207 -3.68 -6.92 18.64
N TRP A 208 -3.89 -5.97 19.54
CA TRP A 208 -3.68 -6.15 20.97
C TRP A 208 -4.37 -7.42 21.51
N ARG A 209 -3.62 -8.19 22.30
CA ARG A 209 -3.98 -9.52 22.85
C ARG A 209 -4.34 -10.57 21.79
N GLY A 210 -3.87 -10.40 20.54
CA GLY A 210 -4.10 -11.34 19.44
C GLY A 210 -5.58 -11.53 19.06
N LYS A 211 -6.47 -10.61 19.46
CA LYS A 211 -7.93 -10.72 19.25
C LYS A 211 -8.31 -10.76 17.77
N HIS A 212 -7.59 -9.98 16.97
CA HIS A 212 -7.75 -9.95 15.53
C HIS A 212 -6.39 -9.76 14.88
N VAL A 213 -6.22 -10.35 13.70
CA VAL A 213 -4.99 -10.21 12.91
C VAL A 213 -5.37 -9.78 11.51
N ASN A 214 -4.90 -8.59 11.14
CA ASN A 214 -5.03 -8.07 9.78
C ASN A 214 -3.82 -8.50 8.93
N THR A 215 -3.86 -8.19 7.64
CA THR A 215 -2.78 -8.52 6.71
C THR A 215 -2.25 -7.25 6.06
N LEU A 216 -0.93 -7.07 6.07
CA LEU A 216 -0.23 -6.19 5.15
C LEU A 216 0.24 -7.03 3.97
N ARG A 217 -0.31 -6.79 2.77
CA ARG A 217 0.12 -7.46 1.54
C ARG A 217 0.98 -6.54 0.70
N LEU A 218 2.14 -7.05 0.35
CA LEU A 218 3.15 -6.33 -0.40
C LEU A 218 3.37 -7.04 -1.74
N TRP A 219 3.46 -6.26 -2.81
CA TRP A 219 3.65 -6.76 -4.16
C TRP A 219 5.13 -6.71 -4.55
N SER A 220 5.66 -7.85 -5.01
CA SER A 220 6.96 -7.94 -5.67
C SER A 220 6.75 -8.01 -7.17
N ALA A 221 7.43 -7.16 -7.94
CA ALA A 221 7.38 -7.18 -9.39
C ALA A 221 8.30 -8.27 -9.93
N ARG A 222 7.80 -9.07 -10.88
CA ARG A 222 8.54 -10.12 -11.57
C ARG A 222 8.29 -10.04 -13.06
N ALA A 223 9.33 -10.34 -13.84
CA ALA A 223 9.13 -10.61 -15.25
C ALA A 223 8.36 -11.93 -15.42
N PRO A 224 7.47 -12.04 -16.44
CA PRO A 224 6.80 -13.30 -16.76
C PRO A 224 7.80 -14.43 -17.05
N ASP A 225 8.86 -14.12 -17.80
CA ASP A 225 9.97 -15.02 -18.08
C ASP A 225 11.22 -14.54 -17.36
N ALA A 226 11.84 -15.42 -16.56
CA ALA A 226 13.04 -15.07 -15.79
C ALA A 226 14.29 -14.87 -16.65
N LEU A 227 14.35 -15.46 -17.84
CA LEU A 227 15.52 -15.38 -18.72
C LEU A 227 15.13 -15.65 -20.17
N ARG A 228 15.58 -14.79 -21.09
CA ARG A 228 15.50 -15.08 -22.53
C ARG A 228 16.59 -16.06 -22.94
N LEU A 229 16.25 -17.35 -22.91
CA LEU A 229 17.18 -18.45 -23.20
C LEU A 229 17.77 -18.40 -24.60
N ASP A 230 17.00 -17.92 -25.58
CA ASP A 230 17.45 -17.71 -26.96
C ASP A 230 18.62 -16.72 -27.03
N ALA A 231 18.46 -15.54 -26.42
CA ALA A 231 19.50 -14.51 -26.36
C ALA A 231 20.71 -14.99 -25.54
N PHE A 232 20.46 -15.67 -24.42
CA PHE A 232 21.52 -16.20 -23.57
C PHE A 232 22.39 -17.24 -24.29
N ASN A 233 21.76 -18.18 -24.99
CA ASN A 233 22.47 -19.22 -25.75
C ASN A 233 23.24 -18.66 -26.96
N GLN A 234 22.88 -17.46 -27.43
CA GLN A 234 23.60 -16.72 -28.47
C GLN A 234 24.75 -15.85 -27.93
N GLY A 235 24.98 -15.85 -26.60
CA GLY A 235 26.04 -15.08 -25.95
C GLY A 235 25.64 -13.66 -25.52
N ASP A 236 24.39 -13.23 -25.78
CA ASP A 236 23.87 -11.95 -25.30
C ASP A 236 23.34 -12.07 -23.86
N HIS A 237 24.26 -12.26 -22.92
CA HIS A 237 23.92 -12.45 -21.51
C HIS A 237 23.29 -11.20 -20.86
N VAL A 238 23.62 -10.00 -21.36
CA VAL A 238 23.09 -8.74 -20.84
C VAL A 238 21.68 -8.50 -21.35
N GLY A 239 21.45 -8.62 -22.66
CA GLY A 239 20.11 -8.52 -23.24
C GLY A 239 19.16 -9.58 -22.71
N ALA A 240 19.67 -10.79 -22.45
CA ALA A 240 18.88 -11.87 -21.88
C ALA A 240 18.27 -11.57 -20.49
N GLN A 241 18.91 -10.67 -19.72
CA GLN A 241 18.49 -10.27 -18.37
C GLN A 241 17.87 -8.86 -18.30
N SER A 242 17.93 -8.08 -19.37
CA SER A 242 17.50 -6.67 -19.36
C SER A 242 16.01 -6.51 -19.05
N GLU A 243 15.16 -7.35 -19.63
CA GLU A 243 13.71 -7.35 -19.38
C GLU A 243 13.40 -7.69 -17.92
N GLN A 244 14.10 -8.66 -17.35
CA GLN A 244 13.97 -9.00 -15.93
C GLN A 244 14.36 -7.81 -15.05
N ALA A 245 15.51 -7.18 -15.31
CA ALA A 245 15.98 -6.04 -14.54
C ALA A 245 14.99 -4.87 -14.60
N ARG A 246 14.41 -4.59 -15.78
CA ARG A 246 13.40 -3.53 -15.97
C ARG A 246 12.11 -3.82 -15.20
N ALA A 247 11.61 -5.06 -15.27
CA ALA A 247 10.40 -5.44 -14.56
C ALA A 247 10.59 -5.38 -13.03
N GLU A 248 11.72 -5.91 -12.54
CA GLU A 248 12.00 -5.96 -11.12
C GLU A 248 12.36 -4.59 -10.51
N ALA A 249 12.82 -3.62 -11.32
CA ALA A 249 13.15 -2.25 -10.88
C ALA A 249 12.01 -1.59 -10.11
N ILE A 250 10.76 -1.89 -10.46
CA ILE A 250 9.54 -1.39 -9.81
C ILE A 250 9.55 -1.68 -8.29
N SER A 251 10.06 -2.82 -7.86
CA SER A 251 10.08 -3.19 -6.44
C SER A 251 11.48 -3.13 -5.82
N LYS A 252 12.45 -2.42 -6.43
CA LYS A 252 13.80 -2.30 -5.85
C LYS A 252 13.89 -1.25 -4.75
N VAL A 253 13.56 0.00 -5.06
CA VAL A 253 13.75 1.15 -4.16
C VAL A 253 12.48 1.97 -3.99
N LEU A 254 12.30 2.54 -2.81
CA LEU A 254 11.24 3.48 -2.48
C LEU A 254 11.62 4.88 -2.98
N TYR A 255 10.68 5.58 -3.63
CA TYR A 255 10.87 6.92 -4.21
C TYR A 255 12.15 7.07 -5.06
N PRO A 256 12.27 6.30 -6.17
CA PRO A 256 13.35 6.54 -7.12
C PRO A 256 13.31 8.00 -7.60
N SER A 257 14.48 8.61 -7.81
CA SER A 257 14.56 9.99 -8.29
C SER A 257 13.79 10.16 -9.59
N ASP A 258 12.90 11.14 -9.62
CA ASP A 258 12.06 11.54 -10.75
C ASP A 258 12.57 12.80 -11.46
N SER A 259 13.82 13.17 -11.21
CA SER A 259 14.48 14.31 -11.86
C SER A 259 14.72 14.12 -13.37
N THR A 260 14.55 12.89 -13.87
CA THR A 260 14.70 12.52 -15.28
C THR A 260 13.42 11.90 -15.82
N PRO A 261 13.18 11.93 -17.15
CA PRO A 261 12.01 11.28 -17.75
C PRO A 261 11.91 9.77 -17.44
N ALA A 262 13.05 9.07 -17.34
CA ALA A 262 13.09 7.66 -16.96
C ALA A 262 12.69 7.46 -15.48
N GLY A 263 13.11 8.38 -14.61
CA GLY A 263 12.71 8.41 -13.21
C GLY A 263 11.22 8.65 -13.01
N GLN A 264 10.67 9.63 -13.74
CA GLN A 264 9.22 9.90 -13.77
C GLN A 264 8.43 8.67 -14.24
N GLU A 265 8.88 8.02 -15.32
CA GLU A 265 8.27 6.77 -15.79
C GLU A 265 8.32 5.68 -14.71
N LEU A 266 9.46 5.47 -14.06
CA LEU A 266 9.58 4.43 -13.02
C LEU A 266 8.66 4.69 -11.83
N ARG A 267 8.56 5.93 -11.34
CA ARG A 267 7.69 6.27 -10.21
C ARG A 267 6.21 6.08 -10.55
N LEU A 268 5.76 6.51 -11.73
CA LEU A 268 4.39 6.24 -12.20
C LEU A 268 4.14 4.73 -12.41
N ARG A 269 5.15 3.98 -12.88
CA ARG A 269 5.07 2.51 -12.98
C ARG A 269 4.88 1.87 -11.61
N GLN A 270 5.56 2.34 -10.57
CA GLN A 270 5.37 1.87 -9.20
C GLN A 270 3.94 2.10 -8.71
N GLU A 271 3.45 3.33 -8.84
CA GLU A 271 2.11 3.72 -8.40
C GLU A 271 1.02 2.90 -9.07
N TYR A 272 1.10 2.78 -10.39
CA TYR A 272 0.14 1.97 -11.14
C TYR A 272 0.26 0.48 -10.84
N PHE A 273 1.50 -0.04 -10.71
CA PHE A 273 1.76 -1.44 -10.43
C PHE A 273 1.02 -1.93 -9.18
N PHE A 274 1.24 -1.25 -8.05
CA PHE A 274 0.64 -1.70 -6.81
C PHE A 274 -0.86 -1.40 -6.76
N ALA A 275 -1.32 -0.28 -7.35
CA ALA A 275 -2.74 0.04 -7.42
C ALA A 275 -3.52 -1.02 -8.21
N SER A 276 -3.06 -1.38 -9.41
CA SER A 276 -3.71 -2.40 -10.25
C SER A 276 -3.71 -3.77 -9.58
N ALA A 277 -2.56 -4.26 -9.10
CA ALA A 277 -2.50 -5.56 -8.42
C ALA A 277 -3.44 -5.63 -7.20
N SER A 278 -3.51 -4.55 -6.41
CA SER A 278 -4.36 -4.47 -5.23
C SER A 278 -5.86 -4.45 -5.58
N LEU A 279 -6.24 -3.72 -6.64
CA LEU A 279 -7.61 -3.63 -7.12
C LEU A 279 -8.09 -4.95 -7.72
N GLN A 280 -7.26 -5.60 -8.54
CA GLN A 280 -7.56 -6.94 -9.06
C GLN A 280 -7.76 -7.94 -7.91
N ASP A 281 -6.90 -7.89 -6.89
CA ASP A 281 -6.99 -8.81 -5.77
C ASP A 281 -8.19 -8.58 -4.86
N LEU A 282 -8.54 -7.34 -4.56
CA LEU A 282 -9.73 -7.04 -3.77
C LEU A 282 -11.02 -7.36 -4.53
N ILE A 283 -11.09 -7.12 -5.85
CA ILE A 283 -12.25 -7.46 -6.68
C ILE A 283 -12.43 -8.97 -6.73
N ARG A 284 -11.35 -9.74 -6.95
CA ARG A 284 -11.41 -11.21 -6.91
C ARG A 284 -11.97 -11.71 -5.57
N ARG A 285 -11.53 -11.14 -4.45
CA ARG A 285 -12.03 -11.52 -3.11
C ARG A 285 -13.50 -11.15 -2.92
N HIS A 286 -13.90 -9.96 -3.38
CA HIS A 286 -15.29 -9.49 -3.34
C HIS A 286 -16.20 -10.44 -4.13
N LEU A 287 -15.86 -10.72 -5.39
CA LEU A 287 -16.63 -11.63 -6.24
C LEU A 287 -16.72 -13.05 -5.67
N ARG A 288 -15.65 -13.57 -5.07
CA ARG A 288 -15.69 -14.88 -4.39
C ARG A 288 -16.64 -14.90 -3.18
N GLN A 289 -16.88 -13.75 -2.56
CA GLN A 289 -17.72 -13.65 -1.37
C GLN A 289 -19.17 -13.31 -1.69
N THR A 290 -19.41 -12.40 -2.65
CA THR A 290 -20.74 -11.85 -2.93
C THR A 290 -21.33 -12.35 -4.24
N GLY A 291 -20.50 -12.79 -5.20
CA GLY A 291 -20.91 -13.12 -6.56
C GLY A 291 -21.36 -11.93 -7.41
N ASP A 292 -21.33 -10.71 -6.89
CA ASP A 292 -21.93 -9.53 -7.52
C ASP A 292 -21.03 -8.30 -7.39
N ILE A 293 -20.51 -7.82 -8.53
CA ILE A 293 -19.65 -6.65 -8.63
C ILE A 293 -20.35 -5.35 -8.24
N HIS A 294 -21.68 -5.25 -8.43
CA HIS A 294 -22.43 -4.02 -8.15
C HIS A 294 -22.50 -3.69 -6.66
N ARG A 295 -22.30 -4.69 -5.80
CA ARG A 295 -22.27 -4.55 -4.34
C ARG A 295 -20.88 -4.21 -3.79
N LEU A 296 -19.92 -3.84 -4.64
CA LEU A 296 -18.54 -3.56 -4.22
C LEU A 296 -18.51 -2.48 -3.13
N ALA A 297 -19.17 -1.35 -3.33
CA ALA A 297 -19.17 -0.23 -2.39
C ALA A 297 -19.79 -0.57 -1.01
N ASP A 298 -20.70 -1.56 -0.94
CA ASP A 298 -21.32 -2.01 0.31
C ASP A 298 -20.31 -2.77 1.19
N LYS A 299 -19.37 -3.48 0.57
CA LYS A 299 -18.47 -4.43 1.22
C LYS A 299 -17.01 -3.99 1.21
N VAL A 300 -16.68 -2.94 0.47
CA VAL A 300 -15.33 -2.43 0.29
C VAL A 300 -15.30 -0.93 0.64
N ALA A 301 -14.26 -0.53 1.36
CA ALA A 301 -13.85 0.86 1.51
C ALA A 301 -12.35 0.94 1.20
N ILE A 302 -11.95 1.79 0.26
CA ILE A 302 -10.56 1.99 -0.12
C ILE A 302 -10.12 3.36 0.37
N GLN A 303 -9.05 3.40 1.17
CA GLN A 303 -8.41 4.64 1.59
C GLN A 303 -7.14 4.88 0.75
N LEU A 304 -7.09 6.01 0.07
CA LEU A 304 -5.91 6.54 -0.61
C LEU A 304 -5.06 7.30 0.41
N ASN A 305 -3.86 6.79 0.70
CA ASN A 305 -2.89 7.48 1.55
C ASN A 305 -2.01 8.40 0.70
N ASP A 306 -2.38 9.69 0.65
CA ASP A 306 -1.87 10.68 -0.28
C ASP A 306 -2.22 10.38 -1.76
N THR A 307 -1.60 11.11 -2.68
CA THR A 307 -1.88 11.06 -4.13
C THR A 307 -1.29 9.86 -4.86
N HIS A 308 -0.28 9.19 -4.30
CA HIS A 308 0.39 8.06 -4.94
C HIS A 308 -0.56 6.94 -5.45
N PRO A 309 -1.57 6.48 -4.68
CA PRO A 309 -2.54 5.50 -5.20
C PRO A 309 -3.68 6.10 -6.05
N ALA A 310 -3.68 7.39 -6.37
CA ALA A 310 -4.82 8.07 -7.02
C ALA A 310 -5.14 7.52 -8.41
N ILE A 311 -4.14 6.99 -9.13
CA ILE A 311 -4.37 6.28 -10.40
C ILE A 311 -5.33 5.09 -10.25
N GLY A 312 -5.46 4.55 -9.03
CA GLY A 312 -6.44 3.53 -8.66
C GLY A 312 -7.89 3.92 -8.95
N VAL A 313 -8.23 5.22 -8.99
CA VAL A 313 -9.56 5.70 -9.40
C VAL A 313 -9.84 5.33 -10.87
N ALA A 314 -8.89 5.64 -11.76
CA ALA A 314 -9.02 5.32 -13.18
C ALA A 314 -8.91 3.81 -13.42
N GLU A 315 -8.08 3.09 -12.66
CA GLU A 315 -7.96 1.64 -12.78
C GLU A 315 -9.21 0.90 -12.31
N LEU A 316 -9.86 1.34 -11.23
CA LEU A 316 -11.13 0.74 -10.82
C LEU A 316 -12.20 0.95 -11.89
N MET A 317 -12.27 2.14 -12.48
CA MET A 317 -13.15 2.40 -13.63
C MET A 317 -12.86 1.46 -14.80
N ARG A 318 -11.59 1.26 -15.16
CA ARG A 318 -11.18 0.34 -16.21
C ARG A 318 -11.62 -1.09 -15.91
N LEU A 319 -11.38 -1.58 -14.70
CA LEU A 319 -11.76 -2.93 -14.28
C LEU A 319 -13.28 -3.10 -14.29
N LEU A 320 -14.04 -2.14 -13.77
CA LEU A 320 -15.50 -2.21 -13.75
C LEU A 320 -16.09 -2.19 -15.16
N VAL A 321 -15.65 -1.25 -16.02
CA VAL A 321 -16.22 -1.04 -17.35
C VAL A 321 -15.70 -2.08 -18.34
N ASP A 322 -14.38 -2.16 -18.52
CA ASP A 322 -13.78 -2.93 -19.62
C ASP A 322 -13.73 -4.43 -19.30
N VAL A 323 -13.57 -4.82 -18.03
CA VAL A 323 -13.41 -6.23 -17.61
C VAL A 323 -14.71 -6.83 -17.09
N HIS A 324 -15.47 -6.07 -16.29
CA HIS A 324 -16.71 -6.56 -15.68
C HIS A 324 -17.99 -6.07 -16.36
N GLY A 325 -17.90 -5.27 -17.44
CA GLY A 325 -19.04 -4.86 -18.24
C GLY A 325 -20.04 -3.95 -17.50
N VAL A 326 -19.61 -3.27 -16.44
CA VAL A 326 -20.46 -2.33 -15.69
C VAL A 326 -20.62 -1.04 -16.50
N GLU A 327 -21.86 -0.58 -16.66
CA GLU A 327 -22.15 0.68 -17.36
C GLU A 327 -21.42 1.87 -16.70
N TRP A 328 -20.96 2.81 -17.51
CA TRP A 328 -20.07 3.90 -17.07
C TRP A 328 -20.60 4.68 -15.87
N LYS A 329 -21.86 5.14 -15.87
CA LYS A 329 -22.42 5.93 -14.76
C LYS A 329 -22.47 5.10 -13.47
N GLU A 330 -22.85 3.82 -13.58
CA GLU A 330 -22.86 2.91 -12.43
C GLU A 330 -21.45 2.61 -11.92
N ALA A 331 -20.49 2.36 -12.81
CA ALA A 331 -19.09 2.15 -12.46
C ALA A 331 -18.50 3.36 -11.73
N TRP A 332 -18.84 4.58 -12.19
CA TRP A 332 -18.41 5.83 -11.54
C TRP A 332 -19.05 6.01 -10.16
N ARG A 333 -20.34 5.67 -10.00
CA ARG A 333 -21.03 5.68 -8.70
C ARG A 333 -20.37 4.71 -7.71
N ILE A 334 -20.10 3.47 -8.14
CA ILE A 334 -19.40 2.47 -7.34
C ILE A 334 -18.01 2.97 -6.96
N THR A 335 -17.26 3.51 -7.91
CA THR A 335 -15.90 4.05 -7.69
C THR A 335 -15.91 5.15 -6.63
N GLN A 336 -16.76 6.18 -6.79
CA GLN A 336 -16.86 7.28 -5.83
C GLN A 336 -17.27 6.81 -4.43
N ALA A 337 -18.22 5.88 -4.34
CA ALA A 337 -18.69 5.34 -3.07
C ALA A 337 -17.67 4.42 -2.37
N THR A 338 -16.69 3.89 -3.12
CA THR A 338 -15.68 2.98 -2.60
C THR A 338 -14.45 3.74 -2.08
N PHE A 339 -14.03 4.83 -2.74
CA PHE A 339 -12.80 5.55 -2.41
C PHE A 339 -12.99 6.71 -1.42
N SER A 340 -12.01 6.87 -0.54
CA SER A 340 -11.75 8.04 0.32
C SER A 340 -10.29 8.47 0.16
N TYR A 341 -10.01 9.77 0.28
CA TYR A 341 -8.66 10.34 0.07
C TYR A 341 -8.16 11.12 1.28
N THR A 342 -6.97 10.77 1.78
CA THR A 342 -6.27 11.57 2.79
C THR A 342 -5.21 12.44 2.12
N ASN A 343 -5.27 13.75 2.31
CA ASN A 343 -4.25 14.68 1.87
C ASN A 343 -3.28 15.01 3.02
N HIS A 344 -1.97 14.99 2.72
CA HIS A 344 -0.89 15.25 3.68
C HIS A 344 -0.08 16.52 3.38
N THR A 345 -0.41 17.26 2.32
CA THR A 345 0.36 18.42 1.88
C THR A 345 -0.52 19.64 1.62
N LEU A 346 0.00 20.80 2.03
CA LEU A 346 -0.58 22.11 1.73
C LEU A 346 0.16 22.85 0.61
N LEU A 347 1.31 22.33 0.16
CA LEU A 347 2.12 22.94 -0.89
C LEU A 347 1.55 22.49 -2.24
N PRO A 348 0.98 23.40 -3.06
CA PRO A 348 0.41 23.03 -4.35
C PRO A 348 1.43 22.35 -5.28
N GLU A 349 2.70 22.74 -5.20
CA GLU A 349 3.82 22.15 -5.96
C GLU A 349 4.17 20.72 -5.53
N ALA A 350 3.79 20.32 -4.32
CA ALA A 350 3.98 18.96 -3.82
C ALA A 350 2.79 18.04 -4.13
N LEU A 351 1.69 18.58 -4.69
CA LEU A 351 0.66 17.72 -5.26
C LEU A 351 1.17 17.12 -6.55
N GLU A 352 1.14 15.80 -6.59
CA GLU A 352 1.63 15.05 -7.72
C GLU A 352 0.89 15.38 -9.02
N THR A 353 1.68 15.63 -10.06
CA THR A 353 1.19 15.80 -11.42
C THR A 353 2.04 15.00 -12.40
N TRP A 354 1.40 14.51 -13.46
CA TRP A 354 2.08 13.70 -14.48
C TRP A 354 1.93 14.33 -15.86
N PRO A 355 3.00 14.43 -16.67
CA PRO A 355 2.88 14.89 -18.05
C PRO A 355 1.86 14.04 -18.81
N VAL A 356 0.95 14.67 -19.53
CA VAL A 356 -0.09 13.97 -20.30
C VAL A 356 0.53 12.98 -21.28
N GLN A 357 1.63 13.35 -21.95
CA GLN A 357 2.31 12.48 -22.91
C GLN A 357 2.89 11.21 -22.26
N LEU A 358 3.34 11.31 -21.00
CA LEU A 358 3.79 10.14 -20.25
C LEU A 358 2.61 9.21 -19.97
N MET A 359 1.48 9.75 -19.50
CA MET A 359 0.25 9.00 -19.23
C MET A 359 -0.33 8.37 -20.50
N GLU A 360 -0.41 9.09 -21.62
CA GLU A 360 -0.88 8.58 -22.91
C GLU A 360 -0.02 7.42 -23.42
N ARG A 361 1.30 7.51 -23.25
CA ARG A 361 2.22 6.46 -23.68
C ARG A 361 2.17 5.25 -22.75
N LEU A 362 2.21 5.46 -21.44
CA LEU A 362 2.36 4.39 -20.45
C LEU A 362 1.02 3.71 -20.11
N LEU A 363 -0.06 4.48 -20.01
CA LEU A 363 -1.39 4.06 -19.56
C LEU A 363 -2.49 4.65 -20.47
N PRO A 364 -2.50 4.30 -21.77
CA PRO A 364 -3.37 4.94 -22.76
C PRO A 364 -4.86 4.83 -22.41
N ARG A 365 -5.29 3.68 -21.87
CA ARG A 365 -6.69 3.47 -21.48
C ARG A 365 -7.08 4.32 -20.28
N HIS A 366 -6.22 4.44 -19.28
CA HIS A 366 -6.45 5.27 -18.10
C HIS A 366 -6.54 6.73 -18.48
N MET A 367 -5.73 7.19 -19.44
CA MET A 367 -5.81 8.56 -19.93
C MET A 367 -7.15 8.85 -20.61
N GLN A 368 -7.69 7.93 -21.41
CA GLN A 368 -9.04 8.06 -21.97
C GLN A 368 -10.11 8.17 -20.88
N ILE A 369 -10.01 7.35 -19.83
CA ILE A 369 -10.90 7.37 -18.68
C ILE A 369 -10.81 8.72 -17.95
N ILE A 370 -9.60 9.21 -17.69
CA ILE A 370 -9.35 10.50 -17.02
C ILE A 370 -9.93 11.65 -17.84
N TYR A 371 -9.75 11.65 -19.17
CA TYR A 371 -10.36 12.65 -20.03
C TYR A 371 -11.88 12.62 -19.98
N LEU A 372 -12.50 11.43 -20.00
CA LEU A 372 -13.96 11.31 -19.94
C LEU A 372 -14.51 11.76 -18.58
N VAL A 373 -13.85 11.38 -17.47
CA VAL A 373 -14.17 11.88 -16.13
C VAL A 373 -14.07 13.40 -16.09
N ASN A 374 -13.01 13.99 -16.65
CA ASN A 374 -12.84 15.43 -16.69
C ASN A 374 -13.94 16.13 -17.49
N ALA A 375 -14.24 15.63 -18.70
CA ALA A 375 -15.26 16.21 -19.57
C ALA A 375 -16.63 16.20 -18.88
N MET A 376 -17.05 15.04 -18.37
CA MET A 376 -18.33 14.91 -17.65
C MET A 376 -18.40 15.78 -16.40
N HIS A 377 -17.29 15.91 -15.66
CA HIS A 377 -17.23 16.79 -14.50
C HIS A 377 -17.47 18.26 -14.89
N LEU A 378 -16.75 18.75 -15.91
CA LEU A 378 -16.85 20.14 -16.35
C LEU A 378 -18.22 20.43 -17.00
N ASP A 379 -18.79 19.49 -17.75
CA ASP A 379 -20.12 19.63 -18.33
C ASP A 379 -21.21 19.68 -17.25
N ALA A 380 -21.13 18.81 -16.24
CA ALA A 380 -22.06 18.84 -15.11
C ALA A 380 -21.96 20.14 -14.29
N LEU A 381 -20.79 20.80 -14.26
CA LEU A 381 -20.63 22.11 -13.63
C LEU A 381 -21.26 23.23 -14.48
N ARG A 382 -21.09 23.18 -15.81
CA ARG A 382 -21.74 24.13 -16.74
C ARG A 382 -23.26 24.04 -16.64
N GLU A 383 -23.82 22.84 -16.58
CA GLU A 383 -25.26 22.61 -16.39
C GLU A 383 -25.79 23.18 -15.07
N LYS A 384 -24.95 23.22 -14.03
CA LYS A 384 -25.26 23.84 -12.72
C LYS A 384 -25.01 25.34 -12.67
N GLY A 385 -24.64 25.97 -13.79
CA GLY A 385 -24.41 27.41 -13.90
C GLY A 385 -23.00 27.88 -13.54
N ALA A 386 -22.06 26.98 -13.25
CA ALA A 386 -20.65 27.33 -13.09
C ALA A 386 -19.98 27.40 -14.47
N SER A 387 -20.20 28.50 -15.19
CA SER A 387 -19.69 28.71 -16.55
C SER A 387 -18.45 29.61 -16.62
N ASP A 388 -17.93 30.10 -15.50
CA ASP A 388 -16.74 30.94 -15.50
C ASP A 388 -15.47 30.12 -15.80
N ALA A 389 -14.71 30.56 -16.80
CA ALA A 389 -13.57 29.82 -17.32
C ALA A 389 -12.47 29.61 -16.26
N ALA A 390 -12.32 30.56 -15.32
CA ALA A 390 -11.32 30.48 -14.27
C ALA A 390 -11.62 29.35 -13.27
N THR A 391 -12.86 29.21 -12.82
CA THR A 391 -13.30 28.13 -11.94
C THR A 391 -13.22 26.79 -12.65
N LEU A 392 -13.71 26.69 -13.89
CA LEU A 392 -13.63 25.43 -14.65
C LEU A 392 -12.17 24.98 -14.84
N ALA A 393 -11.25 25.92 -15.11
CA ALA A 393 -9.83 25.62 -15.21
C ALA A 393 -9.23 25.17 -13.86
N SER A 394 -9.63 25.78 -12.73
CA SER A 394 -9.07 25.45 -11.43
C SER A 394 -9.47 24.06 -10.91
N VAL A 395 -10.62 23.54 -11.32
CA VAL A 395 -11.13 22.21 -10.92
C VAL A 395 -11.01 21.12 -11.98
N SER A 396 -10.53 21.44 -13.19
CA SER A 396 -10.20 20.45 -14.23
C SER A 396 -9.19 19.41 -13.72
N LEU A 397 -9.23 18.19 -14.23
CA LEU A 397 -8.19 17.18 -13.98
C LEU A 397 -6.92 17.42 -14.80
N ILE A 398 -7.04 18.20 -15.87
CA ILE A 398 -5.93 18.53 -16.76
C ILE A 398 -5.52 19.97 -16.48
N ASP A 399 -4.27 20.16 -16.09
CA ASP A 399 -3.63 21.47 -16.15
C ASP A 399 -3.12 21.71 -17.57
N GLU A 400 -3.49 22.85 -18.13
CA GLU A 400 -3.09 23.28 -19.48
C GLU A 400 -1.99 24.36 -19.40
N ARG A 401 -1.58 24.76 -18.19
CA ARG A 401 -0.55 25.79 -17.97
C ARG A 401 0.84 25.16 -17.94
N ASN A 402 1.77 25.73 -18.70
CA ASN A 402 3.18 25.29 -18.77
C ASN A 402 3.35 23.80 -19.13
N GLY A 403 2.61 23.36 -20.15
CA GLY A 403 2.57 21.96 -20.59
C GLY A 403 1.42 21.20 -19.95
N ARG A 404 0.86 20.23 -20.68
CA ARG A 404 -0.34 19.51 -20.24
C ARG A 404 0.02 18.46 -19.19
N HIS A 405 -0.58 18.57 -18.00
CA HIS A 405 -0.36 17.64 -16.89
C HIS A 405 -1.68 17.14 -16.31
N VAL A 406 -1.68 15.88 -15.84
CA VAL A 406 -2.76 15.31 -15.04
C VAL A 406 -2.55 15.67 -13.59
N ARG A 407 -3.57 16.23 -12.93
CA ARG A 407 -3.54 16.61 -11.50
C ARG A 407 -4.06 15.47 -10.64
N MET A 408 -3.17 14.74 -9.96
CA MET A 408 -3.54 13.51 -9.25
C MET A 408 -4.34 13.79 -7.98
N GLY A 409 -4.07 14.91 -7.30
CA GLY A 409 -4.91 15.40 -6.19
C GLY A 409 -6.36 15.65 -6.61
N HIS A 410 -6.57 16.18 -7.82
CA HIS A 410 -7.90 16.44 -8.36
C HIS A 410 -8.59 15.13 -8.75
N LEU A 411 -7.86 14.17 -9.33
CA LEU A 411 -8.37 12.83 -9.64
C LEU A 411 -8.82 12.10 -8.36
N ALA A 412 -7.98 12.13 -7.31
CA ALA A 412 -8.30 11.55 -6.01
C ALA A 412 -9.53 12.22 -5.38
N PHE A 413 -9.63 13.55 -5.44
CA PHE A 413 -10.76 14.31 -4.91
C PHE A 413 -12.07 13.95 -5.62
N LEU A 414 -12.07 13.95 -6.95
CA LEU A 414 -13.27 13.66 -7.74
C LEU A 414 -13.69 12.19 -7.61
N GLY A 415 -12.73 11.28 -7.60
CA GLY A 415 -12.94 9.84 -7.45
C GLY A 415 -13.33 9.38 -6.06
N SER A 416 -13.34 10.27 -5.05
CA SER A 416 -13.63 9.92 -3.65
C SER A 416 -14.91 10.58 -3.14
N HIS A 417 -15.65 9.88 -2.27
CA HIS A 417 -16.83 10.45 -1.59
C HIS A 417 -16.47 11.32 -0.39
N LYS A 418 -15.28 11.11 0.22
CA LYS A 418 -14.74 11.93 1.30
C LYS A 418 -13.26 12.20 1.11
N VAL A 419 -12.85 13.40 1.50
CA VAL A 419 -11.46 13.85 1.53
C VAL A 419 -11.14 14.34 2.93
N ASN A 420 -9.99 14.02 3.49
CA ASN A 420 -9.61 14.51 4.81
C ASN A 420 -8.20 15.07 4.88
N GLY A 421 -8.04 16.11 5.71
CA GLY A 421 -6.75 16.52 6.23
C GLY A 421 -6.38 15.77 7.50
N VAL A 422 -5.17 16.05 8.00
CA VAL A 422 -4.50 15.27 9.07
C VAL A 422 -4.38 16.00 10.42
N SER A 423 -4.89 17.22 10.48
CA SER A 423 -5.10 18.00 11.71
C SER A 423 -6.20 19.04 11.47
N ALA A 424 -6.76 19.60 12.53
CA ALA A 424 -7.84 20.59 12.41
C ALA A 424 -7.40 21.80 11.57
N LEU A 425 -6.24 22.40 11.91
CA LEU A 425 -5.67 23.52 11.17
C LEU A 425 -5.35 23.14 9.71
N HIS A 426 -4.73 21.97 9.50
CA HIS A 426 -4.43 21.49 8.15
C HIS A 426 -5.72 21.33 7.32
N SER A 427 -6.77 20.73 7.88
CA SER A 427 -8.04 20.54 7.19
C SER A 427 -8.74 21.85 6.85
N THR A 428 -8.62 22.88 7.71
CA THR A 428 -9.07 24.25 7.40
C THR A 428 -8.28 24.81 6.22
N LEU A 429 -6.96 24.72 6.25
CA LEU A 429 -6.12 25.22 5.15
C LEU A 429 -6.38 24.48 3.84
N VAL A 430 -6.59 23.16 3.84
CA VAL A 430 -7.00 22.40 2.65
C VAL A 430 -8.27 22.98 2.01
N LYS A 431 -9.25 23.40 2.83
CA LYS A 431 -10.49 24.03 2.35
C LYS A 431 -10.29 25.46 1.86
N GLU A 432 -9.30 26.17 2.37
CA GLU A 432 -9.08 27.60 2.07
C GLU A 432 -8.03 27.83 0.97
N THR A 433 -7.16 26.85 0.71
CA THR A 433 -6.07 26.94 -0.25
C THR A 433 -6.18 25.87 -1.35
N VAL A 434 -5.58 24.70 -1.14
CA VAL A 434 -5.33 23.66 -2.16
C VAL A 434 -6.60 23.18 -2.85
N PHE A 435 -7.68 22.97 -2.08
CA PHE A 435 -8.97 22.51 -2.60
C PHE A 435 -10.07 23.55 -2.41
N LYS A 436 -9.73 24.85 -2.39
CA LYS A 436 -10.70 25.94 -2.20
C LYS A 436 -11.88 25.87 -3.17
N ASP A 437 -11.61 25.79 -4.47
CA ASP A 437 -12.66 25.79 -5.48
C ASP A 437 -13.49 24.50 -5.45
N PHE A 438 -12.83 23.36 -5.18
CA PHE A 438 -13.54 22.11 -4.93
C PHE A 438 -14.42 22.18 -3.69
N HIS A 439 -13.96 22.80 -2.59
CA HIS A 439 -14.76 22.94 -1.38
C HIS A 439 -15.99 23.80 -1.62
N ARG A 440 -15.86 24.89 -2.38
CA ARG A 440 -17.00 25.73 -2.77
C ARG A 440 -18.05 24.94 -3.58
N LEU A 441 -17.61 24.06 -4.47
CA LEU A 441 -18.51 23.23 -5.30
C LEU A 441 -19.04 21.99 -4.57
N TYR A 442 -18.29 21.48 -3.59
CA TYR A 442 -18.56 20.26 -2.85
C TYR A 442 -18.33 20.46 -1.34
N PRO A 443 -19.18 21.25 -0.65
CA PRO A 443 -18.93 21.70 0.72
C PRO A 443 -18.78 20.56 1.73
N ASP A 444 -19.53 19.46 1.54
CA ASP A 444 -19.56 18.35 2.50
C ASP A 444 -18.47 17.28 2.27
N ARG A 445 -17.60 17.44 1.27
CA ARG A 445 -16.57 16.41 0.96
C ARG A 445 -15.38 16.43 1.91
N ILE A 446 -14.95 17.61 2.36
CA ILE A 446 -13.71 17.75 3.16
C ILE A 446 -14.01 17.65 4.66
N VAL A 447 -13.44 16.64 5.31
CA VAL A 447 -13.53 16.37 6.75
C VAL A 447 -12.15 16.43 7.42
N ASN A 448 -12.12 16.38 8.76
CA ASN A 448 -10.86 16.29 9.52
C ASN A 448 -10.70 14.92 10.18
N LYS A 449 -9.49 14.37 10.12
CA LYS A 449 -9.05 13.22 10.93
C LYS A 449 -7.64 13.52 11.45
N THR A 450 -7.56 14.01 12.68
CA THR A 450 -6.27 14.28 13.32
C THR A 450 -5.46 12.99 13.47
N ASN A 451 -4.20 12.99 13.04
CA ASN A 451 -3.31 11.85 13.16
C ASN A 451 -3.10 11.41 14.62
N GLY A 452 -2.74 10.14 14.80
CA GLY A 452 -2.40 9.57 16.09
C GLY A 452 -1.31 8.51 15.96
N VAL A 453 -0.84 8.01 17.11
CA VAL A 453 0.18 6.95 17.21
C VAL A 453 -0.35 5.81 18.07
N THR A 454 0.12 4.59 17.84
CA THR A 454 -0.27 3.42 18.65
C THR A 454 0.45 3.41 20.00
N PHE A 455 -0.29 3.23 21.10
CA PHE A 455 0.27 3.07 22.44
C PHE A 455 1.14 1.82 22.57
N ARG A 456 0.85 0.75 21.81
CA ARG A 456 1.56 -0.52 21.94
C ARG A 456 3.05 -0.36 21.61
N ARG A 457 3.35 0.26 20.47
CA ARG A 457 4.74 0.53 20.09
C ARG A 457 5.35 1.73 20.81
N TRP A 458 4.62 2.85 20.86
CA TRP A 458 5.19 4.14 21.30
C TRP A 458 5.19 4.35 22.82
N LEU A 459 4.56 3.45 23.59
CA LEU A 459 4.58 3.49 25.05
C LEU A 459 4.95 2.13 25.65
N LEU A 460 4.19 1.06 25.36
CA LEU A 460 4.43 -0.26 25.96
C LEU A 460 5.82 -0.83 25.59
N GLU A 461 6.15 -0.82 24.30
CA GLU A 461 7.45 -1.29 23.82
C GLU A 461 8.57 -0.27 24.09
N ALA A 462 8.32 1.01 23.82
CA ALA A 462 9.34 2.05 23.89
C ALA A 462 9.75 2.42 25.33
N ASN A 463 8.82 2.34 26.29
CA ASN A 463 9.08 2.69 27.69
C ASN A 463 8.36 1.75 28.68
N PRO A 464 8.86 0.51 28.84
CA PRO A 464 8.28 -0.46 29.79
C PRO A 464 8.25 0.01 31.25
N PRO A 465 9.27 0.71 31.80
CA PRO A 465 9.19 1.25 33.17
C PRO A 465 8.04 2.24 33.36
N LEU A 466 7.85 3.19 32.44
CA LEU A 466 6.72 4.13 32.52
C LEU A 466 5.39 3.40 32.37
N SER A 467 5.31 2.42 31.47
CA SER A 467 4.11 1.62 31.26
C SER A 467 3.70 0.86 32.52
N ARG A 468 4.67 0.27 33.25
CA ARG A 468 4.42 -0.37 34.55
C ARG A 468 3.92 0.63 35.59
N LEU A 469 4.58 1.78 35.71
CA LEU A 469 4.15 2.83 36.64
C LEU A 469 2.70 3.27 36.36
N LEU A 470 2.33 3.45 35.08
CA LEU A 470 0.96 3.78 34.70
C LEU A 470 -0.02 2.68 35.10
N ALA A 471 0.30 1.42 34.80
CA ALA A 471 -0.53 0.28 35.17
C ALA A 471 -0.72 0.16 36.69
N ASP A 472 0.33 0.39 37.47
CA ASP A 472 0.30 0.32 38.93
C ASP A 472 -0.49 1.49 39.54
N THR A 473 -0.45 2.67 38.91
CA THR A 473 -1.07 3.89 39.44
C THR A 473 -2.55 4.01 39.07
N ILE A 474 -2.90 3.73 37.81
CA ILE A 474 -4.25 3.95 37.26
C ILE A 474 -4.91 2.69 36.69
N GLY A 475 -4.26 1.52 36.84
CA GLY A 475 -4.75 0.23 36.39
C GLY A 475 -4.31 -0.14 34.97
N ALA A 476 -4.20 -1.44 34.70
CA ALA A 476 -3.79 -1.97 33.39
C ALA A 476 -4.80 -1.71 32.25
N GLY A 477 -6.02 -1.24 32.58
CA GLY A 477 -7.04 -0.87 31.60
C GLY A 477 -6.64 0.29 30.69
N VAL A 478 -5.65 1.10 31.08
CA VAL A 478 -5.10 2.20 30.26
C VAL A 478 -4.58 1.75 28.88
N PHE A 479 -4.29 0.46 28.72
CA PHE A 479 -3.81 -0.10 27.44
C PHE A 479 -4.92 -0.76 26.60
N ASP A 480 -6.13 -0.86 27.15
CA ASP A 480 -7.29 -1.46 26.49
C ASP A 480 -8.25 -0.42 25.87
N GLU A 481 -8.13 0.85 26.27
CA GLU A 481 -8.97 1.97 25.81
C GLU A 481 -8.43 2.71 24.58
#